data_AF-A0A5J5I2C4-F1
#
_entry.id   AF-A0A5J5I2C4-F1
#
_cell.length_a   1.000
_cell.length_b   1.000
_cell.length_c   1.000
_cell.angle_alpha   90.00
_cell.angle_beta   90.00
_cell.angle_gamma   90.00
#
_symmetry.space_group_name_H-M   'P 1'
#
loop_
_entity.id
_entity.type
_entity.pdbx_description
1 polymer ?
#
loop_
_entity_poly.entity_id
_entity_poly.type
_entity_poly.pdbx_seq_one_letter_code
_entity_poly.pdbx_strand_id
1 'polypeptide(L)'
;MSTTISRVKESLILKLPDKSFYDLCNELYGINRGVYNVIDHWFYHHGYQEIELRRDTILSFLDYLQKQKITKFGKGGVTHSLELFIFIQQKSPASKVKG
;
A
#
# COMPACT_ATOMS: atom_id res chain seq x y z
N MET A 1 -11.47 -1.61 -12.61
CA MET A 1 -12.82 -1.43 -12.07
C MET A 1 -12.67 -0.82 -10.70
N SER A 2 -13.17 0.39 -10.50
CA SER A 2 -13.02 1.15 -9.25
C SER A 2 -14.27 0.90 -8.42
N THR A 3 -14.24 -0.10 -7.54
CA THR A 3 -15.36 -0.34 -6.63
C THR A 3 -15.08 0.41 -5.35
N THR A 4 -15.64 1.60 -5.24
CA THR A 4 -15.66 2.40 -4.01
C THR A 4 -16.31 1.58 -2.90
N ILE A 5 -15.47 1.05 -2.00
CA ILE A 5 -15.88 0.40 -0.77
C ILE A 5 -16.31 1.52 0.19
N SER A 6 -17.47 1.38 0.85
CA SER A 6 -17.93 2.36 1.83
C SER A 6 -16.96 2.48 3.01
N ARG A 7 -16.80 3.67 3.60
CA ARG A 7 -15.83 3.95 4.70
C ARG A 7 -15.86 2.95 5.87
N VAL A 8 -17.03 2.39 6.20
CA VAL A 8 -17.17 1.36 7.25
C VAL A 8 -16.53 0.04 6.84
N LYS A 9 -16.63 -0.28 5.56
CA LYS A 9 -16.14 -1.51 4.94
C LYS A 9 -14.62 -1.44 4.70
N GLU A 10 -14.06 -0.23 4.55
CA GLU A 10 -12.61 0.02 4.59
C GLU A 10 -12.00 -0.34 5.96
N SER A 11 -12.59 0.11 7.09
CA SER A 11 -12.05 -0.19 8.43
C SER A 11 -12.03 -1.69 8.76
N LEU A 12 -13.01 -2.46 8.29
CA LEU A 12 -13.05 -3.91 8.51
C LEU A 12 -11.97 -4.64 7.72
N ILE A 13 -11.64 -4.18 6.50
CA ILE A 13 -10.58 -4.75 5.68
C ILE A 13 -9.22 -4.60 6.36
N LEU A 14 -8.95 -3.42 6.94
CA LEU A 14 -7.69 -3.15 7.64
C LEU A 14 -7.48 -4.02 8.89
N LYS A 15 -8.56 -4.61 9.43
CA LYS A 15 -8.54 -5.48 10.62
C LYS A 15 -8.55 -6.98 10.30
N LEU A 16 -8.52 -7.36 9.03
CA LEU A 16 -8.48 -8.76 8.63
C LEU A 16 -7.26 -9.50 9.22
N PRO A 17 -7.31 -10.82 9.44
CA PRO A 17 -6.11 -11.59 9.73
C PRO A 17 -5.06 -11.44 8.60
N ASP A 18 -3.77 -11.58 8.91
CA ASP A 18 -2.69 -11.32 7.94
C ASP A 18 -2.83 -12.10 6.64
N LYS A 19 -3.23 -13.38 6.74
CA LYS A 19 -3.47 -14.23 5.58
C LYS A 19 -4.60 -13.68 4.71
N SER A 20 -5.74 -13.32 5.32
CA SER A 20 -6.90 -12.78 4.61
C SER A 20 -6.62 -11.41 3.99
N PHE A 21 -5.85 -10.56 4.68
CA PHE A 21 -5.42 -9.27 4.12
C PHE A 21 -4.49 -9.46 2.93
N TYR A 22 -3.52 -10.37 3.03
CA TYR A 22 -2.66 -10.74 1.90
C TYR A 22 -3.48 -11.31 0.73
N ASP A 23 -4.42 -12.21 0.99
CA ASP A 23 -5.23 -12.84 -0.05
C ASP A 23 -6.05 -11.77 -0.80
N LEU A 24 -6.61 -10.79 -0.09
CA LEU A 24 -7.24 -9.62 -0.71
C LEU A 24 -6.27 -8.83 -1.62
N CYS A 25 -5.06 -8.53 -1.13
CA CYS A 25 -4.06 -7.83 -1.94
C CYS A 25 -3.66 -8.63 -3.19
N ASN A 26 -3.55 -9.96 -3.07
CA ASN A 26 -3.25 -10.85 -4.18
C ASN A 26 -4.38 -10.85 -5.22
N GLU A 27 -5.64 -10.98 -4.78
CA GLU A 27 -6.81 -11.00 -5.65
C GLU A 27 -7.01 -9.68 -6.40
N LEU A 28 -6.85 -8.54 -5.72
CA LEU A 28 -7.09 -7.22 -6.31
C LEU A 28 -5.94 -6.73 -7.19
N TYR A 29 -4.70 -6.97 -6.79
CA TYR A 29 -3.52 -6.36 -7.40
C TYR A 29 -2.55 -7.36 -8.05
N GLY A 30 -2.77 -8.66 -7.88
CA GLY A 30 -1.93 -9.70 -8.47
C GLY A 30 -0.53 -9.80 -7.86
N ILE A 31 -0.27 -9.17 -6.71
CA ILE A 31 1.04 -9.26 -6.05
C ILE A 31 1.24 -10.62 -5.39
N ASN A 32 2.43 -11.19 -5.51
CA ASN A 32 2.78 -12.42 -4.80
C ASN A 32 3.21 -12.14 -3.35
N ARG A 33 3.29 -13.20 -2.53
CA ARG A 33 3.68 -13.12 -1.12
C ARG A 33 5.06 -12.50 -0.88
N GLY A 34 6.03 -12.76 -1.76
CA GLY A 34 7.37 -12.17 -1.63
C GLY A 34 7.35 -10.65 -1.79
N VAL A 35 6.65 -10.16 -2.82
CA VAL A 35 6.46 -8.72 -3.05
C VAL A 35 5.69 -8.09 -1.90
N TYR A 36 4.59 -8.70 -1.46
CA TYR A 36 3.81 -8.22 -0.31
C TYR A 36 4.69 -8.07 0.94
N ASN A 37 5.47 -9.10 1.28
CA ASN A 37 6.33 -9.08 2.47
C ASN A 37 7.38 -7.96 2.38
N VAL A 38 7.98 -7.73 1.20
CA VAL A 38 8.93 -6.62 1.01
C VAL A 38 8.26 -5.28 1.28
N ILE A 39 7.04 -5.08 0.76
CA ILE A 39 6.26 -3.86 0.96
C ILE A 39 5.94 -3.65 2.45
N ASP A 40 5.39 -4.68 3.11
CA ASP A 40 4.99 -4.61 4.52
C ASP A 40 6.20 -4.33 5.44
N HIS A 41 7.30 -5.07 5.26
CA HIS A 41 8.55 -4.82 5.99
C HIS A 41 9.09 -3.42 5.75
N TRP A 42 9.09 -2.96 4.49
CA TRP A 42 9.60 -1.63 4.17
C TRP A 42 8.80 -0.55 4.89
N PHE A 43 7.46 -0.58 4.82
CA PHE A 43 6.64 0.41 5.51
C PHE A 43 6.80 0.33 7.04
N TYR A 44 6.86 -0.87 7.62
CA TYR A 44 7.10 -1.02 9.06
C TYR A 44 8.40 -0.32 9.51
N HIS A 45 9.49 -0.53 8.78
CA HIS A 45 10.79 0.11 9.08
C HIS A 45 10.84 1.61 8.76
N HIS A 46 9.87 2.14 8.01
CA HIS A 46 9.76 3.56 7.68
C HIS A 46 8.69 4.29 8.51
N GLY A 47 8.34 3.76 9.70
CA GLY A 47 7.51 4.44 10.69
C GLY A 47 6.02 4.11 10.63
N TYR A 48 5.57 3.28 9.70
CA TYR A 48 4.18 2.81 9.63
C TYR A 48 3.99 1.59 10.56
N GLN A 49 4.20 1.75 11.87
CA GLN A 49 4.16 0.62 12.81
C GLN A 49 2.74 0.17 13.16
N GLU A 50 1.78 1.11 13.21
CA GLU A 50 0.37 0.80 13.43
C GLU A 50 -0.19 0.00 12.26
N ILE A 51 -0.73 -1.19 12.55
CA ILE A 51 -1.09 -2.18 11.52
C ILE A 51 -2.17 -1.66 10.56
N GLU A 52 -3.19 -0.97 11.07
CA GLU A 52 -4.26 -0.42 10.23
C GLU A 52 -3.73 0.68 9.31
N LEU A 53 -2.91 1.60 9.84
CA LEU A 53 -2.25 2.65 9.06
C LEU A 53 -1.33 2.06 7.99
N ARG A 54 -0.54 1.06 8.34
CA ARG A 54 0.37 0.40 7.40
C ARG A 54 -0.40 -0.28 6.27
N ARG A 55 -1.46 -1.01 6.60
CA ARG A 55 -2.31 -1.71 5.64
C ARG A 55 -3.04 -0.74 4.70
N ASP A 56 -3.52 0.38 5.22
CA ASP A 56 -4.11 1.45 4.41
C ASP A 56 -3.06 2.04 3.43
N THR A 57 -1.84 2.26 3.93
CA THR A 57 -0.71 2.73 3.12
C THR A 57 -0.31 1.71 2.05
N ILE A 58 -0.32 0.41 2.38
CA ILE A 58 -0.08 -0.68 1.42
C ILE A 58 -1.12 -0.64 0.30
N LEU A 59 -2.41 -0.56 0.63
CA LEU A 59 -3.47 -0.48 -0.39
C LEU A 59 -3.29 0.75 -1.27
N SER A 60 -3.00 1.91 -0.67
CA SER A 60 -2.72 3.16 -1.40
C SER A 60 -1.52 3.03 -2.35
N PHE A 61 -0.47 2.33 -1.93
CA PHE A 61 0.69 2.05 -2.76
C PHE A 61 0.38 1.10 -3.93
N LEU A 62 -0.39 0.04 -3.68
CA LEU A 62 -0.79 -0.92 -4.72
C LEU A 62 -1.71 -0.27 -5.76
N ASP A 63 -2.64 0.57 -5.30
CA ASP A 63 -3.45 1.44 -6.17
C ASP A 63 -2.58 2.36 -7.03
N TYR A 64 -1.54 2.95 -6.45
CA TYR A 64 -0.58 3.77 -7.17
C TYR A 64 0.13 2.95 -8.26
N LEU A 65 0.66 1.76 -7.95
CA LEU A 65 1.31 0.90 -8.94
C LEU A 65 0.38 0.55 -10.09
N GLN A 66 -0.87 0.19 -9.78
CA GLN A 66 -1.88 -0.14 -10.79
C GLN A 66 -2.19 1.08 -11.68
N LYS A 67 -2.34 2.28 -11.11
CA LYS A 67 -2.56 3.53 -11.86
C LYS A 67 -1.38 3.87 -12.76
N GLN A 68 -0.15 3.65 -12.29
CA GLN A 68 1.08 3.82 -13.07
C GLN A 68 1.37 2.65 -14.03
N LYS A 69 0.51 1.61 -14.06
CA LYS A 69 0.69 0.38 -14.84
C LYS A 69 2.03 -0.32 -14.58
N ILE A 70 2.56 -0.19 -13.36
CA ILE A 70 3.79 -0.84 -12.93
C ILE A 70 3.46 -2.28 -12.54
N THR A 71 3.88 -3.24 -13.36
CA THR A 71 3.60 -4.67 -13.19
C THR A 71 4.85 -5.50 -12.95
N LYS A 72 6.03 -4.91 -13.13
CA LYS A 72 7.34 -5.55 -12.94
C LYS A 72 8.30 -4.58 -12.27
N PHE A 73 9.19 -5.13 -11.46
CA PHE A 73 10.21 -4.37 -10.76
C PHE A 73 11.57 -4.62 -11.39
N GLY A 74 12.29 -3.54 -11.70
CA GLY A 74 13.62 -3.60 -12.31
C GLY A 74 14.74 -3.79 -11.29
N LYS A 75 15.96 -3.37 -11.65
CA LYS A 75 17.10 -3.35 -10.73
C LYS A 75 16.79 -2.39 -9.56
N GLY A 76 16.80 -2.92 -8.33
CA GLY A 76 16.33 -2.20 -7.12
C GLY A 76 14.98 -2.68 -6.58
N GLY A 77 14.30 -3.58 -7.31
CA GLY A 77 13.09 -4.24 -6.82
C GLY A 77 11.95 -3.26 -6.52
N VAL A 78 11.14 -3.60 -5.52
CA VAL A 78 9.96 -2.82 -5.11
C VAL A 78 10.35 -1.51 -4.41
N THR A 79 11.54 -1.47 -3.80
CA THR A 79 12.03 -0.37 -2.96
C THR A 79 12.04 0.97 -3.68
N HIS A 80 12.48 1.01 -4.95
CA HIS A 80 12.50 2.26 -5.71
C HIS A 80 11.10 2.85 -5.93
N SER A 81 10.10 1.99 -6.20
CA SER A 81 8.71 2.43 -6.33
C SER A 81 8.13 2.92 -5.01
N LEU A 82 8.53 2.33 -3.88
CA LEU A 82 8.11 2.75 -2.54
C LEU A 82 8.65 4.15 -2.20
N GLU A 83 9.93 4.40 -2.46
CA GLU A 83 10.55 5.72 -2.28
C GLU A 83 9.84 6.79 -3.11
N LEU A 84 9.58 6.50 -4.39
CA LEU A 84 8.89 7.42 -5.29
C LEU A 84 7.45 7.71 -4.82
N PHE A 85 6.73 6.67 -4.37
CA PHE A 85 5.39 6.82 -3.82
C PHE A 85 5.38 7.77 -2.61
N ILE A 86 6.27 7.56 -1.64
CA ILE A 86 6.37 8.42 -0.46
C ILE A 86 6.77 9.86 -0.83
N PHE A 87 7.70 10.03 -1.75
CA PHE A 87 8.10 11.36 -2.23
C PHE A 87 6.94 12.14 -2.85
N ILE A 88 6.09 11.46 -3.65
CA ILE A 88 4.89 12.07 -4.25
C ILE A 88 3.86 12.44 -3.18
N GLN A 89 3.65 11.59 -2.18
CA GLN A 89 2.74 11.88 -1.05
C GLN A 89 3.19 13.10 -0.24
N GLN A 90 4.49 13.27 -0.01
CA GLN A 90 5.03 14.42 0.73
C GLN A 90 4.93 15.75 -0.04
N LYS A 91 4.95 15.72 -1.39
CA LYS A 91 4.82 16.91 -2.23
C LYS A 91 3.37 17.31 -2.55
N SER A 92 2.38 16.52 -2.13
CA SER A 92 0.99 16.89 -2.31
C SER A 92 0.65 18.07 -1.37
N PRO A 93 0.06 19.18 -1.87
CA PRO A 93 -0.26 20.37 -1.05
C PRO A 93 -1.29 20.11 0.06
N ALA A 94 -1.85 18.90 0.16
CA ALA A 94 -2.81 18.49 1.19
C ALA A 94 -2.18 18.13 2.55
N SER A 95 -0.86 18.00 2.67
CA SER A 95 -0.19 17.62 3.94
C SER A 95 0.17 18.80 4.85
N LYS A 96 -0.25 20.03 4.52
CA LYS A 96 -0.13 21.21 5.40
C LYS A 96 -1.38 21.43 6.27
N VAL A 97 -1.93 20.38 6.91
CA VAL A 97 -2.80 20.59 8.08
C VAL A 97 -2.70 19.36 8.99
N LYS A 98 -1.73 19.36 9.91
CA LYS A 98 -1.96 18.98 11.32
C LYS A 98 -1.02 19.85 12.14
N GLY A 99 -1.63 20.64 13.03
CA GLY A 99 -0.98 21.68 13.84
C GLY A 99 -0.17 21.15 15.00
#